data_AF-A0A858C0B1-F1
#
_entry.id   AF-A0A858C0B1-F1
#
_cell.length_a   1.000
_cell.length_b   1.000
_cell.length_c   1.000
_cell.angle_alpha   90.00
_cell.angle_beta   90.00
_cell.angle_gamma   90.00
#
_symmetry.space_group_name_H-M   'P 1'
#
loop_
_entity.id
_entity.type
_entity.pdbx_description
1 polymer ?
#
loop_
_entity_poly.entity_id
_entity_poly.type
_entity_poly.pdbx_seq_one_letter_code
_entity_poly.pdbx_strand_id
1 'polypeptide(L)'
;MERNTKLNEILVSLMNSVLKVEEQSIKESSNIDLSMTEIHTLEAIGAGKLKTMTQVAGALKISVSTLTVAVNKLVKKGYVERCRIPEDRRIVKIGLTQTGKDVVAEHQAFHHNMIEDITANMTDAEVEVLLKSLEGLRDFFRMQLIKPVRSEGAMELKSMNLNGLSIPIPIFQGGMGIGISMWKLASAVAKCGGVGVISAAQPGYMETDFYTDPLSANVRAIRRQVERAVEAVKGVPGAGPIGINMMCVARNYEEIVKAAVEAGAKVIISGAGLPTALPGMVKGKDIKLIPIVSSARAAALIIRSWAKKHNRMPDAFVFEGPKAGGHLGYKEEQLEIADENFYKTLMEIKAEIASIPECKLIVGGGIFSREDVQTALSYGADGVQVGTRFVATEECDAPDSFKQAYVDCQKSDIAIIKSPVGMPGRAIRNKFVKEVAEWEEKRPIERCNGCMSACNPKVAPYCITEALIAAANGDAENGLVFCGSNAHLVDRIVKVKDVFDDLTGTEAEEN
;
A
#
# COMPACT_ATOMS: atom_id res chain seq x y z
N MET A 1 -16.29 11.29 35.24
CA MET A 1 -17.22 10.14 35.34
C MET A 1 -18.47 10.41 34.52
N GLU A 2 -19.16 11.53 34.74
CA GLU A 2 -20.38 11.95 34.03
C GLU A 2 -20.26 12.02 32.49
N ARG A 3 -19.15 12.57 31.96
CA ARG A 3 -18.89 12.61 30.52
C ARG A 3 -18.81 11.22 29.87
N ASN A 4 -18.19 10.26 30.56
CA ASN A 4 -18.03 8.89 30.04
C ASN A 4 -19.37 8.13 30.07
N THR A 5 -20.18 8.36 31.10
CA THR A 5 -21.54 7.82 31.18
C THR A 5 -22.39 8.32 30.02
N LYS A 6 -22.36 9.63 29.75
CA LYS A 6 -23.09 10.24 28.64
C LYS A 6 -22.64 9.72 27.27
N LEU A 7 -21.33 9.57 27.06
CA LEU A 7 -20.79 8.96 25.83
C LEU A 7 -21.24 7.51 25.65
N ASN A 8 -21.24 6.71 26.72
CA ASN A 8 -21.72 5.34 26.68
C ASN A 8 -23.22 5.25 26.33
N GLU A 9 -24.05 6.09 26.94
CA GLU A 9 -25.48 6.17 26.63
C GLU A 9 -25.71 6.53 25.16
N ILE A 10 -24.99 7.52 24.64
CA ILE A 10 -25.06 7.92 23.23
C ILE A 10 -24.66 6.75 22.31
N LEU A 11 -23.52 6.10 22.56
CA LEU A 11 -23.04 4.99 21.72
C LEU A 11 -24.01 3.80 21.69
N VAL A 12 -24.49 3.38 22.86
CA VAL A 12 -25.43 2.25 22.96
C VAL A 12 -26.77 2.61 22.32
N SER A 13 -27.30 3.80 22.60
CA SER A 13 -28.56 4.25 22.00
C SER A 13 -28.44 4.39 20.49
N LEU A 14 -27.34 4.94 19.98
CA LEU A 14 -27.12 5.11 18.55
C LEU A 14 -27.07 3.75 17.84
N MET A 15 -26.29 2.79 18.35
CA MET A 15 -26.18 1.46 17.76
C MET A 15 -27.56 0.76 17.68
N ASN A 16 -28.36 0.87 18.74
CA ASN A 16 -29.70 0.29 18.76
C ASN A 16 -30.67 1.03 17.81
N SER A 17 -30.59 2.35 17.75
CA SER A 17 -31.42 3.16 16.84
C SER A 17 -31.11 2.86 15.38
N VAL A 18 -29.83 2.76 15.01
CA VAL A 18 -29.40 2.41 13.64
C VAL A 18 -29.96 1.05 13.24
N LEU A 19 -29.78 0.01 14.08
CA LEU A 19 -30.31 -1.32 13.81
C LEU A 19 -31.84 -1.32 13.64
N LYS A 20 -32.54 -0.51 14.44
CA LYS A 20 -34.00 -0.40 14.38
C LYS A 20 -34.47 0.32 13.12
N VAL A 21 -33.78 1.39 12.73
CA VAL A 21 -34.07 2.17 11.52
C VAL A 21 -33.85 1.32 10.27
N GLU A 22 -32.77 0.55 10.21
CA GLU A 22 -32.54 -0.44 9.15
C GLU A 22 -33.63 -1.52 9.11
N GLU A 23 -34.03 -2.07 10.27
CA GLU A 23 -35.08 -3.10 10.31
C GLU A 23 -36.44 -2.56 9.87
N GLN A 24 -36.75 -1.29 10.18
CA GLN A 24 -38.00 -0.64 9.80
C GLN A 24 -38.06 -0.33 8.30
N SER A 25 -36.97 0.16 7.70
CA SER A 25 -36.96 0.53 6.28
C SER A 25 -37.28 -0.66 5.36
N ILE A 26 -36.81 -1.85 5.72
CA ILE A 26 -37.13 -3.07 4.97
C ILE A 26 -38.56 -3.54 5.19
N LYS A 27 -39.10 -3.41 6.40
CA LYS A 27 -40.52 -3.73 6.67
C LYS A 27 -41.48 -2.80 5.95
N GLU A 28 -41.08 -1.54 5.77
CA GLU A 28 -41.86 -0.52 5.07
C GLU A 28 -41.74 -0.65 3.54
N SER A 29 -40.68 -1.28 3.03
CA SER A 29 -40.59 -1.70 1.63
C SER A 29 -41.60 -2.82 1.36
N SER A 30 -42.78 -2.47 0.82
CA SER A 30 -43.90 -3.40 0.64
C SER A 30 -43.63 -4.55 -0.35
N ASN A 31 -42.45 -4.59 -0.99
CA ASN A 31 -42.11 -5.49 -2.08
C ASN A 31 -40.93 -6.43 -1.80
N ILE A 32 -40.31 -6.40 -0.61
CA ILE A 32 -39.08 -7.16 -0.32
C ILE A 32 -39.33 -8.23 0.77
N ASP A 33 -39.50 -9.50 0.36
CA ASP A 33 -39.52 -10.66 1.27
C ASP A 33 -38.09 -11.12 1.63
N LEU A 34 -37.32 -10.26 2.30
CA LEU A 34 -35.97 -10.54 2.75
C LEU A 34 -35.76 -10.10 4.20
N SER A 35 -34.96 -10.89 4.93
CA SER A 35 -34.43 -10.49 6.24
C SER A 35 -33.20 -9.58 6.10
N MET A 36 -32.88 -8.81 7.15
CA MET A 36 -31.64 -8.02 7.24
C MET A 36 -30.40 -8.83 6.89
N THR A 37 -30.29 -10.05 7.44
CA THR A 37 -29.16 -10.93 7.18
C THR A 37 -29.07 -11.34 5.71
N GLU A 38 -30.21 -11.52 5.04
CA GLU A 38 -30.25 -11.82 3.61
C GLU A 38 -29.83 -10.60 2.78
N ILE A 39 -30.26 -9.39 3.14
CA ILE A 39 -29.87 -8.14 2.47
C ILE A 39 -28.37 -7.87 2.63
N HIS A 40 -27.82 -7.94 3.85
CA HIS A 40 -26.37 -7.82 4.07
C HIS A 40 -25.59 -8.91 3.32
N THR A 41 -26.18 -10.10 3.14
CA THR A 41 -25.56 -11.14 2.30
C THR A 41 -25.54 -10.75 0.82
N LEU A 42 -26.61 -10.12 0.30
CA LEU A 42 -26.64 -9.59 -1.06
C LEU A 42 -25.62 -8.46 -1.24
N GLU A 43 -25.49 -7.55 -0.28
CA GLU A 43 -24.48 -6.49 -0.30
C GLU A 43 -23.05 -7.05 -0.29
N ALA A 44 -22.79 -8.04 0.57
CA ALA A 44 -21.49 -8.70 0.65
C ALA A 44 -21.12 -9.44 -0.65
N ILE A 45 -22.11 -9.96 -1.39
CA ILE A 45 -21.91 -10.47 -2.76
C ILE A 45 -21.57 -9.31 -3.69
N GLY A 46 -22.34 -8.22 -3.62
CA GLY A 46 -22.14 -6.96 -4.35
C GLY A 46 -22.57 -7.03 -5.82
N ALA A 47 -22.95 -5.88 -6.40
CA ALA A 47 -23.46 -5.78 -7.77
C ALA A 47 -22.40 -5.97 -8.89
N GLY A 48 -21.13 -6.14 -8.52
CA GLY A 48 -19.98 -6.21 -9.43
C GLY A 48 -19.57 -7.63 -9.88
N LYS A 49 -18.26 -7.94 -9.80
CA LYS A 49 -17.67 -9.21 -10.25
C LYS A 49 -18.14 -10.39 -9.39
N LEU A 50 -18.33 -11.56 -10.03
CA LEU A 50 -18.63 -12.83 -9.37
C LEU A 50 -17.63 -13.17 -8.24
N LYS A 51 -18.16 -13.42 -7.03
CA LYS A 51 -17.38 -13.74 -5.81
C LYS A 51 -17.45 -15.23 -5.45
N THR A 52 -16.46 -15.74 -4.73
CA THR A 52 -16.50 -17.10 -4.14
C THR A 52 -17.19 -17.09 -2.77
N MET A 53 -17.68 -18.25 -2.32
CA MET A 53 -18.25 -18.41 -0.97
C MET A 53 -17.29 -17.95 0.14
N THR A 54 -16.00 -18.26 -0.01
CA THR A 54 -14.97 -17.86 0.98
C THR A 54 -14.83 -16.35 1.09
N GLN A 55 -14.92 -15.63 -0.04
CA GLN A 55 -14.82 -14.17 -0.05
C GLN A 55 -16.00 -13.51 0.66
N VAL A 56 -17.22 -13.96 0.34
CA VAL A 56 -18.45 -13.41 0.95
C VAL A 56 -18.53 -13.76 2.44
N ALA A 57 -18.11 -14.97 2.83
CA ALA A 57 -18.10 -15.38 4.24
C ALA A 57 -17.08 -14.57 5.05
N GLY A 58 -15.93 -14.26 4.44
CA GLY A 58 -14.91 -13.38 5.01
C GLY A 58 -15.46 -11.97 5.28
N ALA A 59 -16.12 -11.36 4.29
CA ALA A 59 -16.71 -10.02 4.41
C ALA A 59 -17.77 -9.95 5.54
N LEU A 60 -18.62 -10.98 5.65
CA LEU A 60 -19.65 -11.07 6.68
C LEU A 60 -19.12 -11.54 8.05
N LYS A 61 -17.85 -11.96 8.14
CA LYS A 61 -17.24 -12.56 9.34
C LYS A 61 -18.03 -13.75 9.91
N ILE A 62 -18.61 -14.58 9.03
CA ILE A 62 -19.32 -15.80 9.39
C ILE A 62 -18.63 -17.04 8.81
N SER A 63 -19.01 -18.22 9.27
CA SER A 63 -18.49 -19.46 8.71
C SER A 63 -19.03 -19.71 7.29
N VAL A 64 -18.25 -20.40 6.45
CA VAL A 64 -18.69 -20.77 5.08
C VAL A 64 -19.94 -21.67 5.14
N SER A 65 -20.09 -22.50 6.17
CA SER A 65 -21.29 -23.32 6.37
C SER A 65 -22.52 -22.46 6.69
N THR A 66 -22.39 -21.43 7.54
CA THR A 66 -23.47 -20.46 7.80
C THR A 66 -23.87 -19.72 6.53
N LEU A 67 -22.87 -19.20 5.78
CA LEU A 67 -23.13 -18.51 4.52
C LEU A 67 -23.82 -19.43 3.50
N THR A 68 -23.45 -20.70 3.44
CA THR A 68 -24.05 -21.68 2.51
C THR A 68 -25.55 -21.77 2.71
N VAL A 69 -26.03 -21.74 3.95
CA VAL A 69 -27.46 -21.74 4.26
C VAL A 69 -28.15 -20.47 3.76
N ALA A 70 -27.56 -19.30 4.01
CA ALA A 70 -28.10 -18.01 3.56
C ALA A 70 -28.15 -17.91 2.02
N VAL A 71 -27.05 -18.25 1.35
CA VAL A 71 -26.96 -18.24 -0.13
C VAL A 71 -27.95 -19.22 -0.75
N ASN A 72 -28.16 -20.40 -0.17
CA ASN A 72 -29.15 -21.35 -0.70
C ASN A 72 -30.58 -20.78 -0.65
N LYS A 73 -30.93 -20.04 0.42
CA LYS A 73 -32.22 -19.35 0.50
C LYS A 73 -32.33 -18.27 -0.56
N LEU A 74 -31.31 -17.43 -0.72
CA LEU A 74 -31.27 -16.35 -1.70
C LEU A 74 -31.33 -16.84 -3.15
N VAL A 75 -30.68 -17.98 -3.44
CA VAL A 75 -30.80 -18.65 -4.75
C VAL A 75 -32.23 -19.14 -4.98
N LYS A 76 -32.84 -19.79 -3.98
CA LYS A 76 -34.23 -20.26 -4.08
C LYS A 76 -35.22 -19.10 -4.26
N LYS A 77 -34.94 -17.96 -3.64
CA LYS A 77 -35.73 -16.72 -3.75
C LYS A 77 -35.45 -15.93 -5.04
N GLY A 78 -34.47 -16.33 -5.86
CA GLY A 78 -34.19 -15.72 -7.16
C GLY A 78 -33.29 -14.48 -7.14
N TYR A 79 -32.66 -14.14 -6.01
CA TYR A 79 -31.80 -12.96 -5.87
C TYR A 79 -30.32 -13.24 -6.17
N VAL A 80 -29.90 -14.51 -6.09
CA VAL A 80 -28.50 -14.93 -6.29
C VAL A 80 -28.44 -16.07 -7.29
N GLU A 81 -27.43 -16.07 -8.14
CA GLU A 81 -27.12 -17.16 -9.06
C GLU A 81 -25.73 -17.76 -8.78
N ARG A 82 -25.57 -19.04 -9.13
CA ARG A 82 -24.30 -19.77 -9.04
C ARG A 82 -23.72 -19.96 -10.43
N CYS A 83 -22.52 -19.43 -10.67
CA CYS A 83 -21.81 -19.56 -11.93
C CYS A 83 -20.60 -20.49 -11.75
N ARG A 84 -20.42 -21.44 -12.68
CA ARG A 84 -19.19 -22.23 -12.78
C ARG A 84 -18.26 -21.57 -13.78
N ILE A 85 -17.00 -21.43 -13.42
CA ILE A 85 -16.00 -20.81 -14.30
C ILE A 85 -15.64 -21.79 -15.44
N PRO A 86 -15.63 -21.36 -16.71
CA PRO A 86 -15.30 -22.22 -17.84
C PRO A 86 -13.89 -22.84 -17.74
N GLU A 87 -12.92 -22.07 -17.23
CA GLU A 87 -11.50 -22.43 -17.16
C GLU A 87 -11.17 -23.38 -15.99
N ASP A 88 -11.98 -23.40 -14.92
CA ASP A 88 -11.92 -24.41 -13.86
C ASP A 88 -13.32 -24.65 -13.26
N ARG A 89 -13.99 -25.70 -13.75
CA ARG A 89 -15.37 -26.06 -13.36
C ARG A 89 -15.51 -26.47 -11.88
N ARG A 90 -14.41 -26.63 -11.15
CA ARG A 90 -14.42 -26.92 -9.70
C ARG A 90 -14.65 -25.66 -8.87
N ILE A 91 -14.48 -24.48 -9.44
CA ILE A 91 -14.69 -23.20 -8.77
C ILE A 91 -16.13 -22.74 -9.02
N VAL A 92 -16.93 -22.71 -7.95
CA VAL A 92 -18.28 -22.15 -7.95
C VAL A 92 -18.20 -20.72 -7.42
N LYS A 93 -18.61 -19.77 -8.26
CA LYS A 93 -18.82 -18.38 -7.85
C LYS A 93 -20.31 -18.09 -7.71
N ILE A 94 -20.61 -17.02 -7.00
CA ILE A 94 -21.95 -16.48 -6.82
C ILE A 94 -22.00 -15.04 -7.30
N GLY A 95 -23.15 -14.66 -7.86
CA GLY A 95 -23.44 -13.32 -8.36
C GLY A 95 -24.87 -12.93 -8.06
N LEU A 96 -25.15 -11.63 -8.08
CA LEU A 96 -26.51 -11.12 -7.96
C LEU A 96 -27.24 -11.24 -9.31
N THR A 97 -28.49 -11.71 -9.27
CA THR A 97 -29.41 -11.55 -10.40
C THR A 97 -29.79 -10.08 -10.55
N GLN A 98 -30.51 -9.70 -11.62
CA GLN A 98 -30.98 -8.31 -11.76
C GLN A 98 -31.81 -7.88 -10.54
N THR A 99 -32.75 -8.72 -10.11
CA THR A 99 -33.55 -8.49 -8.90
C THR A 99 -32.69 -8.35 -7.63
N GLY A 100 -31.62 -9.15 -7.52
CA GLY A 100 -30.65 -9.00 -6.42
C GLY A 100 -29.91 -7.67 -6.45
N LYS A 101 -29.56 -7.16 -7.64
CA LYS A 101 -28.92 -5.85 -7.81
C LYS A 101 -29.87 -4.71 -7.46
N ASP A 102 -31.14 -4.80 -7.87
CA ASP A 102 -32.14 -3.78 -7.62
C ASP A 102 -32.36 -3.59 -6.10
N VAL A 103 -32.46 -4.69 -5.34
CA VAL A 103 -32.56 -4.65 -3.87
C VAL A 103 -31.33 -4.02 -3.23
N VAL A 104 -30.12 -4.38 -3.68
CA VAL A 104 -28.89 -3.78 -3.15
C VAL A 104 -28.84 -2.29 -3.46
N ALA A 105 -29.25 -1.87 -4.66
CA ALA A 105 -29.30 -0.46 -5.04
C ALA A 105 -30.31 0.33 -4.21
N GLU A 106 -31.49 -0.22 -3.96
CA GLU A 106 -32.51 0.38 -3.10
C GLU A 106 -32.00 0.55 -1.66
N HIS A 107 -31.35 -0.48 -1.11
CA HIS A 107 -30.78 -0.42 0.23
C HIS A 107 -29.59 0.56 0.33
N GLN A 108 -28.74 0.63 -0.70
CA GLN A 108 -27.66 1.62 -0.77
C GLN A 108 -28.19 3.05 -0.88
N ALA A 109 -29.26 3.27 -1.64
CA ALA A 109 -29.92 4.57 -1.73
C ALA A 109 -30.50 4.99 -0.37
N PHE A 110 -31.09 4.04 0.38
CA PHE A 110 -31.53 4.30 1.75
C PHE A 110 -30.37 4.78 2.66
N HIS A 111 -29.22 4.08 2.65
CA HIS A 111 -28.05 4.50 3.42
C HIS A 111 -27.53 5.87 2.97
N HIS A 112 -27.52 6.13 1.67
CA HIS A 112 -27.10 7.42 1.13
C HIS A 112 -27.98 8.56 1.63
N ASN A 113 -29.30 8.42 1.50
CA ASN A 113 -30.27 9.42 1.97
C ASN A 113 -30.16 9.66 3.48
N MET A 114 -29.95 8.60 4.27
CA MET A 114 -29.75 8.73 5.72
C MET A 114 -28.50 9.56 6.04
N ILE A 115 -27.40 9.38 5.31
CA ILE A 115 -26.18 10.17 5.49
C ILE A 115 -26.38 11.62 5.03
N GLU A 116 -27.07 11.85 3.90
CA GLU A 116 -27.44 13.19 3.46
C GLU A 116 -28.29 13.90 4.52
N ASP A 117 -29.30 13.24 5.09
CA ASP A 117 -30.16 13.80 6.14
C ASP A 117 -29.38 14.15 7.42
N ILE A 118 -28.43 13.28 7.83
CA ILE A 118 -27.56 13.54 8.99
C ILE A 118 -26.68 14.76 8.75
N THR A 119 -26.18 14.93 7.53
CA THR A 119 -25.21 15.99 7.18
C THR A 119 -25.86 17.28 6.68
N ALA A 120 -27.15 17.27 6.34
CA ALA A 120 -27.87 18.39 5.75
C ALA A 120 -27.82 19.70 6.56
N ASN A 121 -27.70 19.59 7.88
CA ASN A 121 -27.64 20.75 8.80
C ASN A 121 -26.24 21.00 9.36
N MET A 122 -25.21 20.42 8.75
CA MET A 122 -23.83 20.55 9.16
C MET A 122 -23.06 21.39 8.15
N THR A 123 -22.11 22.18 8.65
CA THR A 123 -21.08 22.80 7.81
C THR A 123 -20.02 21.77 7.42
N ASP A 124 -19.28 22.02 6.34
CA ASP A 124 -18.18 21.13 5.90
C ASP A 124 -17.15 20.87 7.02
N ALA A 125 -16.86 21.90 7.83
CA ALA A 125 -15.96 21.78 8.97
C ALA A 125 -16.50 20.83 10.06
N GLU A 126 -17.81 20.88 10.33
CA GLU A 126 -18.45 19.97 11.29
C GLU A 126 -18.48 18.54 10.76
N VAL A 127 -18.67 18.36 9.44
CA VAL A 127 -18.61 17.04 8.79
C VAL A 127 -17.20 16.46 8.90
N GLU A 128 -16.14 17.24 8.68
CA GLU A 128 -14.76 16.77 8.89
C GLU A 128 -14.49 16.35 10.33
N VAL A 129 -14.96 17.12 11.31
CA VAL A 129 -14.81 16.78 12.73
C VAL A 129 -15.55 15.48 13.07
N LEU A 130 -16.76 15.29 12.53
CA LEU A 130 -17.53 14.06 12.71
C LEU A 130 -16.80 12.86 12.07
N LEU A 131 -16.31 13.00 10.84
CA LEU A 131 -15.51 11.98 10.16
C LEU A 131 -14.30 11.59 11.00
N LYS A 132 -13.46 12.56 11.41
CA LYS A 132 -12.26 12.28 12.22
C LYS A 132 -12.62 11.57 13.53
N SER A 133 -13.74 11.93 14.16
CA SER A 133 -14.22 11.30 15.40
C SER A 133 -14.68 9.85 15.17
N LEU A 134 -15.44 9.58 14.11
CA LEU A 134 -15.92 8.25 13.76
C LEU A 134 -14.77 7.33 13.32
N GLU A 135 -13.77 7.87 12.61
CA GLU A 135 -12.56 7.13 12.25
C GLU A 135 -11.75 6.74 13.48
N GLY A 136 -11.56 7.67 14.42
CA GLY A 136 -10.93 7.36 15.71
C GLY A 136 -11.66 6.27 16.49
N LEU A 137 -13.01 6.29 16.51
CA LEU A 137 -13.82 5.23 17.13
C LEU A 137 -13.68 3.89 16.41
N ARG A 138 -13.76 3.88 15.08
CA ARG A 138 -13.55 2.68 14.23
C ARG A 138 -12.19 2.06 14.52
N ASP A 139 -11.16 2.88 14.57
CA ASP A 139 -9.79 2.43 14.78
C ASP A 139 -9.62 1.91 16.21
N PHE A 140 -10.22 2.57 17.22
CA PHE A 140 -10.27 2.07 18.60
C PHE A 140 -10.95 0.70 18.71
N PHE A 141 -12.11 0.48 18.08
CA PHE A 141 -12.77 -0.83 18.13
C PHE A 141 -11.99 -1.90 17.39
N ARG A 142 -11.33 -1.54 16.27
CA ARG A 142 -10.33 -2.42 15.63
C ARG A 142 -9.18 -2.75 16.58
N MET A 143 -8.72 -1.80 17.40
CA MET A 143 -7.70 -2.02 18.43
C MET A 143 -8.20 -2.94 19.55
N GLN A 144 -9.48 -2.93 19.93
CA GLN A 144 -9.98 -3.84 20.97
C GLN A 144 -10.13 -5.29 20.48
N LEU A 145 -10.32 -5.50 19.18
CA LEU A 145 -10.36 -6.83 18.57
C LEU A 145 -8.96 -7.48 18.50
N ILE A 146 -7.89 -6.71 18.72
CA ILE A 146 -6.52 -7.20 18.59
C ILE A 146 -5.58 -6.50 19.58
N LYS A 147 -5.07 -7.23 20.59
CA LYS A 147 -4.34 -6.66 21.75
C LYS A 147 -3.16 -5.74 21.33
N PRO A 148 -3.26 -4.41 21.47
CA PRO A 148 -2.18 -3.49 21.11
C PRO A 148 -1.13 -3.42 22.22
N VAL A 149 0.06 -2.89 21.88
CA VAL A 149 1.05 -2.52 22.88
C VAL A 149 0.54 -1.27 23.60
N ARG A 150 0.12 -1.39 24.85
CA ARG A 150 -0.33 -0.25 25.65
C ARG A 150 0.87 0.58 26.12
N SER A 151 0.83 1.88 25.87
CA SER A 151 1.70 2.86 26.52
C SER A 151 0.82 3.98 27.10
N GLU A 152 1.23 4.59 28.22
CA GLU A 152 0.45 5.63 28.92
C GLU A 152 0.58 7.03 28.27
N GLY A 153 0.97 7.12 26.98
CA GLY A 153 1.11 8.38 26.24
C GLY A 153 1.07 8.21 24.71
N ALA A 154 1.22 9.32 23.98
CA ALA A 154 1.34 9.29 22.52
C ALA A 154 2.59 8.51 22.10
N MET A 155 2.45 7.60 21.12
CA MET A 155 3.57 6.81 20.62
C MET A 155 4.47 7.69 19.75
N GLU A 156 5.73 7.82 20.12
CA GLU A 156 6.71 8.62 19.38
C GLU A 156 7.70 7.75 18.61
N LEU A 157 8.14 8.26 17.46
CA LEU A 157 9.21 7.67 16.67
C LEU A 157 10.55 7.85 17.39
N LYS A 158 10.99 6.82 18.10
CA LYS A 158 12.28 6.80 18.80
C LYS A 158 13.38 6.36 17.85
N SER A 159 14.58 6.90 18.02
CA SER A 159 15.76 6.48 17.27
C SER A 159 15.91 4.95 17.26
N MET A 160 16.23 4.40 16.10
CA MET A 160 16.34 2.97 15.86
C MET A 160 17.78 2.55 15.63
N ASN A 161 18.12 1.32 16.02
CA ASN A 161 19.36 0.67 15.66
C ASN A 161 19.07 -0.62 14.87
N LEU A 162 19.67 -0.74 13.68
CA LEU A 162 19.66 -1.94 12.86
C LEU A 162 21.06 -2.58 12.91
N ASN A 163 21.34 -3.36 13.96
CA ASN A 163 22.60 -4.09 14.12
C ASN A 163 23.86 -3.21 13.93
N GLY A 164 23.93 -2.10 14.65
CA GLY A 164 25.04 -1.14 14.60
C GLY A 164 24.83 0.03 13.65
N LEU A 165 23.78 0.02 12.81
CA LEU A 165 23.41 1.17 11.99
C LEU A 165 22.36 2.02 12.71
N SER A 166 22.70 3.26 13.06
CA SER A 166 21.77 4.21 13.69
C SER A 166 20.85 4.86 12.67
N ILE A 167 19.57 4.96 13.02
CA ILE A 167 18.54 5.68 12.28
C ILE A 167 17.88 6.66 13.27
N PRO A 168 18.24 7.95 13.21
CA PRO A 168 17.73 8.95 14.15
C PRO A 168 16.20 9.07 14.16
N ILE A 169 15.59 9.07 12.97
CA ILE A 169 14.14 9.12 12.81
C ILE A 169 13.71 7.91 11.96
N PRO A 170 12.99 6.90 12.49
CA PRO A 170 12.58 5.68 11.78
C PRO A 170 11.55 5.86 10.65
N ILE A 171 11.69 6.91 9.85
CA ILE A 171 10.96 7.15 8.61
C ILE A 171 11.85 6.67 7.46
N PHE A 172 11.33 5.71 6.70
CA PHE A 172 11.96 5.17 5.51
C PHE A 172 11.23 5.76 4.30
N GLN A 173 11.94 6.47 3.45
CA GLN A 173 11.38 6.83 2.15
C GLN A 173 11.30 5.57 1.28
N GLY A 174 10.12 5.24 0.76
CA GLY A 174 9.93 4.06 -0.08
C GLY A 174 10.58 4.25 -1.45
N GLY A 175 11.17 3.19 -2.02
CA GLY A 175 11.77 3.26 -3.36
C GLY A 175 10.72 3.45 -4.45
N MET A 176 10.79 4.59 -5.15
CA MET A 176 9.86 5.00 -6.21
C MET A 176 10.61 5.05 -7.54
N GLY A 177 10.36 4.05 -8.39
CA GLY A 177 10.92 3.96 -9.74
C GLY A 177 9.87 4.25 -10.82
N ILE A 178 10.25 4.61 -12.03
CA ILE A 178 11.62 4.87 -12.51
C ILE A 178 11.91 6.37 -12.32
N GLY A 179 13.09 6.74 -11.84
CA GLY A 179 13.54 8.15 -11.79
C GLY A 179 12.90 9.05 -10.72
N ILE A 180 11.88 8.60 -9.98
CA ILE A 180 11.15 9.41 -8.99
C ILE A 180 11.93 9.58 -7.68
N SER A 181 12.68 8.56 -7.27
CA SER A 181 13.54 8.59 -6.08
C SER A 181 14.98 8.28 -6.46
N MET A 182 15.77 9.34 -6.67
CA MET A 182 17.19 9.25 -6.98
C MET A 182 17.96 10.00 -5.88
N TRP A 183 19.17 10.48 -6.18
CA TRP A 183 20.05 11.01 -5.15
C TRP A 183 19.52 12.26 -4.43
N LYS A 184 18.72 13.11 -5.10
CA LYS A 184 18.22 14.35 -4.49
C LYS A 184 17.25 14.03 -3.37
N LEU A 185 16.22 13.22 -3.66
CA LEU A 185 15.24 12.83 -2.65
C LEU A 185 15.88 12.04 -1.51
N ALA A 186 16.68 11.02 -1.87
CA ALA A 186 17.29 10.15 -0.87
C ALA A 186 18.21 10.95 0.07
N SER A 187 19.02 11.88 -0.46
CA SER A 187 19.88 12.71 0.39
C SER A 187 19.10 13.71 1.25
N ALA A 188 18.00 14.28 0.75
CA ALA A 188 17.14 15.18 1.53
C ALA A 188 16.48 14.46 2.72
N VAL A 189 15.93 13.27 2.48
CA VAL A 189 15.34 12.41 3.54
C VAL A 189 16.39 12.02 4.57
N ALA A 190 17.58 11.63 4.12
CA ALA A 190 18.67 11.27 5.00
C ALA A 190 19.18 12.45 5.83
N LYS A 191 19.23 13.68 5.29
CA LYS A 191 19.56 14.90 6.06
C LYS A 191 18.57 15.19 7.18
N CYS A 192 17.31 14.78 7.02
CA CYS A 192 16.30 14.85 8.08
C CYS A 192 16.39 13.71 9.10
N GLY A 193 17.39 12.83 9.00
CA GLY A 193 17.61 11.72 9.93
C GLY A 193 16.85 10.43 9.60
N GLY A 194 16.11 10.39 8.49
CA GLY A 194 15.45 9.18 7.99
C GLY A 194 16.33 8.33 7.08
N VAL A 195 15.76 7.25 6.55
CA VAL A 195 16.45 6.40 5.56
C VAL A 195 16.11 6.87 4.16
N GLY A 196 17.11 7.44 3.48
CA GLY A 196 17.02 7.84 2.08
C GLY A 196 17.21 6.65 1.15
N VAL A 197 16.29 6.43 0.20
CA VAL A 197 16.26 5.22 -0.62
C VAL A 197 16.19 5.55 -2.10
N ILE A 198 17.24 5.17 -2.83
CA ILE A 198 17.29 5.27 -4.28
C ILE A 198 16.59 4.07 -4.90
N SER A 199 15.68 4.28 -5.85
CA SER A 199 15.11 3.17 -6.62
C SER A 199 16.13 2.62 -7.61
N ALA A 200 16.41 1.33 -7.53
CA ALA A 200 17.24 0.61 -8.49
C ALA A 200 16.42 0.01 -9.66
N ALA A 201 15.15 0.40 -9.80
CA ALA A 201 14.35 0.04 -10.96
C ALA A 201 14.81 0.85 -12.18
N GLN A 202 15.63 0.21 -13.02
CA GLN A 202 16.14 0.78 -14.27
C GLN A 202 16.78 2.20 -14.14
N PRO A 203 17.73 2.41 -13.20
CA PRO A 203 18.31 3.73 -12.93
C PRO A 203 19.08 4.32 -14.12
N GLY A 204 19.45 3.49 -15.09
CA GLY A 204 20.14 3.86 -16.32
C GLY A 204 19.24 4.38 -17.43
N TYR A 205 17.95 4.64 -17.19
CA TYR A 205 16.99 5.01 -18.25
C TYR A 205 17.37 6.28 -19.05
N MET A 206 18.24 7.14 -18.52
CA MET A 206 18.78 8.32 -19.21
C MET A 206 20.13 8.09 -19.90
N GLU A 207 20.70 6.89 -19.79
CA GLU A 207 21.97 6.57 -20.44
C GLU A 207 21.75 6.28 -21.92
N THR A 208 22.69 6.72 -22.77
CA THR A 208 22.56 6.58 -24.24
C THR A 208 22.53 5.12 -24.71
N ASP A 209 23.15 4.23 -23.95
CA ASP A 209 23.25 2.79 -24.21
C ASP A 209 22.17 1.96 -23.48
N PHE A 210 21.17 2.59 -22.85
CA PHE A 210 20.19 1.90 -22.01
C PHE A 210 19.47 0.72 -22.66
N TYR A 211 19.16 0.79 -23.97
CA TYR A 211 18.48 -0.30 -24.68
C TYR A 211 19.45 -1.32 -25.30
N THR A 212 20.70 -0.93 -25.57
CA THR A 212 21.70 -1.80 -26.22
C THR A 212 22.55 -2.55 -25.20
N ASP A 213 22.86 -1.92 -24.07
CA ASP A 213 23.55 -2.51 -22.91
C ASP A 213 22.90 -2.03 -21.59
N PRO A 214 21.68 -2.54 -21.28
CA PRO A 214 20.96 -2.15 -20.08
C PRO A 214 21.71 -2.49 -18.80
N LEU A 215 22.55 -3.53 -18.78
CA LEU A 215 23.29 -3.89 -17.57
C LEU A 215 24.32 -2.81 -17.23
N SER A 216 25.20 -2.47 -18.17
CA SER A 216 26.24 -1.46 -17.95
C SER A 216 25.64 -0.09 -17.67
N ALA A 217 24.59 0.30 -18.40
CA ALA A 217 23.86 1.54 -18.16
C ALA A 217 23.33 1.63 -16.72
N ASN A 218 22.62 0.60 -16.27
CA ASN A 218 22.06 0.57 -14.92
C ASN A 218 23.13 0.52 -13.83
N VAL A 219 24.21 -0.24 -14.03
CA VAL A 219 25.34 -0.33 -13.09
C VAL A 219 26.08 1.01 -12.96
N ARG A 220 26.34 1.72 -14.07
CA ARG A 220 26.94 3.07 -14.00
C ARG A 220 26.03 4.04 -13.28
N ALA A 221 24.75 4.04 -13.62
CA ALA A 221 23.79 4.98 -13.05
C ALA A 221 23.60 4.74 -11.55
N ILE A 222 23.41 3.49 -11.10
CA ILE A 222 23.19 3.23 -9.66
C ILE A 222 24.41 3.63 -8.82
N ARG A 223 25.64 3.37 -9.30
CA ARG A 223 26.86 3.82 -8.60
C ARG A 223 26.88 5.33 -8.45
N ARG A 224 26.68 6.05 -9.56
CA ARG A 224 26.67 7.51 -9.57
C ARG A 224 25.59 8.10 -8.63
N GLN A 225 24.40 7.51 -8.59
CA GLN A 225 23.31 7.98 -7.74
C GLN A 225 23.63 7.75 -6.25
N VAL A 226 24.12 6.57 -5.89
CA VAL A 226 24.48 6.24 -4.50
C VAL A 226 25.66 7.09 -4.03
N GLU A 227 26.73 7.21 -4.83
CA GLU A 227 27.89 8.03 -4.50
C GLU A 227 27.52 9.50 -4.25
N ARG A 228 26.66 10.07 -5.10
CA ARG A 228 26.17 11.46 -4.92
C ARG A 228 25.35 11.61 -3.66
N ALA A 229 24.47 10.67 -3.37
CA ALA A 229 23.64 10.73 -2.16
C ALA A 229 24.50 10.60 -0.89
N VAL A 230 25.47 9.68 -0.89
CA VAL A 230 26.41 9.46 0.23
C VAL A 230 27.28 10.69 0.44
N GLU A 231 27.83 11.30 -0.61
CA GLU A 231 28.63 12.52 -0.48
C GLU A 231 27.78 13.71 -0.01
N ALA A 232 26.53 13.83 -0.48
CA ALA A 232 25.62 14.92 -0.09
C ALA A 232 25.22 14.92 1.40
N VAL A 233 25.34 13.78 2.09
CA VAL A 233 25.03 13.66 3.53
C VAL A 233 26.28 13.57 4.42
N LYS A 234 27.47 13.55 3.81
CA LYS A 234 28.74 13.43 4.51
C LYS A 234 28.97 14.64 5.42
N GLY A 235 29.26 14.38 6.69
CA GLY A 235 29.50 15.42 7.68
C GLY A 235 28.24 16.13 8.17
N VAL A 236 27.04 15.74 7.73
CA VAL A 236 25.77 16.25 8.27
C VAL A 236 25.48 15.53 9.59
N PRO A 237 25.46 16.23 10.74
CA PRO A 237 25.19 15.62 12.03
C PRO A 237 23.79 15.01 12.06
N GLY A 238 23.67 13.78 12.57
CA GLY A 238 22.37 13.11 12.66
C GLY A 238 21.76 12.71 11.31
N ALA A 239 22.52 12.73 10.21
CA ALA A 239 22.02 12.19 8.96
C ALA A 239 21.79 10.68 9.05
N GLY A 240 20.67 10.21 8.50
CA GLY A 240 20.37 8.81 8.38
C GLY A 240 21.07 8.15 7.18
N PRO A 241 20.93 6.82 7.03
CA PRO A 241 21.65 6.07 6.02
C PRO A 241 21.05 6.24 4.61
N ILE A 242 21.91 6.10 3.59
CA ILE A 242 21.51 5.90 2.20
C ILE A 242 21.38 4.41 1.91
N GLY A 243 20.26 4.04 1.29
CA GLY A 243 19.98 2.69 0.82
C GLY A 243 19.48 2.66 -0.61
N ILE A 244 19.24 1.44 -1.10
CA ILE A 244 18.56 1.20 -2.37
C ILE A 244 17.33 0.33 -2.17
N ASN A 245 16.35 0.49 -3.06
CA ASN A 245 15.25 -0.46 -3.22
C ASN A 245 15.41 -1.22 -4.55
N MET A 246 15.27 -2.54 -4.51
CA MET A 246 15.35 -3.37 -5.72
C MET A 246 14.36 -4.53 -5.73
N MET A 247 13.78 -4.80 -6.91
CA MET A 247 12.88 -5.93 -7.13
C MET A 247 13.67 -7.23 -7.32
N CYS A 248 13.38 -8.25 -6.52
CA CYS A 248 14.05 -9.57 -6.60
C CYS A 248 13.90 -10.24 -7.97
N VAL A 249 12.83 -9.93 -8.71
CA VAL A 249 12.54 -10.48 -10.04
C VAL A 249 13.23 -9.75 -11.20
N ALA A 250 13.97 -8.68 -10.92
CA ALA A 250 14.75 -8.00 -11.93
C ALA A 250 15.87 -8.91 -12.48
N ARG A 251 16.13 -8.84 -13.78
CA ARG A 251 17.07 -9.75 -14.45
C ARG A 251 18.50 -9.66 -13.93
N ASN A 252 18.96 -8.44 -13.62
CA ASN A 252 20.33 -8.12 -13.22
C ASN A 252 20.41 -7.75 -11.74
N TYR A 253 19.66 -8.46 -10.90
CA TYR A 253 19.51 -8.14 -9.49
C TYR A 253 20.84 -8.13 -8.74
N GLU A 254 21.68 -9.15 -8.96
CA GLU A 254 22.94 -9.32 -8.23
C GLU A 254 23.97 -8.24 -8.57
N GLU A 255 24.14 -7.94 -9.85
CA GLU A 255 25.12 -6.96 -10.35
C GLU A 255 24.80 -5.56 -9.83
N ILE A 256 23.53 -5.17 -9.89
CA ILE A 256 23.07 -3.86 -9.43
C ILE A 256 23.18 -3.75 -7.90
N VAL A 257 22.83 -4.80 -7.17
CA VAL A 257 23.00 -4.85 -5.71
C VAL A 257 24.47 -4.69 -5.34
N LYS A 258 25.39 -5.45 -5.95
CA LYS A 258 26.83 -5.33 -5.66
C LYS A 258 27.36 -3.94 -5.98
N ALA A 259 26.97 -3.38 -7.13
CA ALA A 259 27.37 -2.04 -7.54
C ALA A 259 26.93 -0.97 -6.53
N ALA A 260 25.70 -1.06 -6.01
CA ALA A 260 25.20 -0.13 -4.99
C ALA A 260 25.93 -0.27 -3.64
N VAL A 261 26.22 -1.51 -3.21
CA VAL A 261 27.00 -1.77 -1.98
C VAL A 261 28.42 -1.21 -2.09
N GLU A 262 29.07 -1.41 -3.23
CA GLU A 262 30.40 -0.86 -3.52
C GLU A 262 30.41 0.68 -3.53
N ALA A 263 29.34 1.30 -4.03
CA ALA A 263 29.15 2.74 -4.04
C ALA A 263 28.85 3.35 -2.65
N GLY A 264 28.65 2.52 -1.62
CA GLY A 264 28.49 2.98 -0.24
C GLY A 264 27.08 2.90 0.34
N ALA A 265 26.13 2.24 -0.33
CA ALA A 265 24.83 1.97 0.25
C ALA A 265 24.97 1.21 1.59
N LYS A 266 24.13 1.54 2.57
CA LYS A 266 24.10 0.92 3.91
C LYS A 266 22.88 0.05 4.15
N VAL A 267 21.85 0.19 3.32
CA VAL A 267 20.60 -0.58 3.40
C VAL A 267 20.20 -1.08 2.02
N ILE A 268 19.77 -2.35 1.94
CA ILE A 268 19.07 -2.89 0.77
C ILE A 268 17.66 -3.26 1.17
N ILE A 269 16.68 -2.57 0.59
CA ILE A 269 15.27 -2.91 0.69
C ILE A 269 14.90 -3.74 -0.54
N SER A 270 14.44 -4.98 -0.34
CA SER A 270 14.16 -5.88 -1.47
C SER A 270 12.71 -6.35 -1.48
N GLY A 271 11.99 -6.06 -2.56
CA GLY A 271 10.59 -6.45 -2.76
C GLY A 271 10.36 -7.31 -4.01
N ALA A 272 9.08 -7.43 -4.41
CA ALA A 272 8.63 -8.16 -5.60
C ALA A 272 9.20 -9.60 -5.70
N GLY A 273 8.98 -10.41 -4.67
CA GLY A 273 9.46 -11.79 -4.57
C GLY A 273 10.12 -12.09 -3.22
N LEU A 274 10.60 -13.32 -3.04
CA LEU A 274 11.34 -13.72 -1.83
C LEU A 274 12.85 -13.63 -2.11
N PRO A 275 13.60 -12.69 -1.49
CA PRO A 275 15.02 -12.47 -1.77
C PRO A 275 15.92 -13.53 -1.10
N THR A 276 15.71 -14.81 -1.42
CA THR A 276 16.35 -15.93 -0.72
C THR A 276 17.87 -16.01 -0.95
N ALA A 277 18.39 -15.43 -2.04
CA ALA A 277 19.81 -15.43 -2.38
C ALA A 277 20.56 -14.15 -1.95
N LEU A 278 19.83 -13.09 -1.57
CA LEU A 278 20.40 -11.77 -1.27
C LEU A 278 21.53 -11.81 -0.22
N PRO A 279 21.43 -12.54 0.91
CA PRO A 279 22.53 -12.62 1.89
C PRO A 279 23.84 -13.17 1.30
N GLY A 280 23.75 -14.09 0.34
CA GLY A 280 24.91 -14.67 -0.33
C GLY A 280 25.62 -13.65 -1.22
N MET A 281 24.87 -12.79 -1.91
CA MET A 281 25.40 -11.78 -2.84
C MET A 281 26.27 -10.72 -2.15
N VAL A 282 26.01 -10.47 -0.87
CA VAL A 282 26.67 -9.43 -0.06
C VAL A 282 27.40 -10.00 1.17
N LYS A 283 27.78 -11.28 1.11
CA LYS A 283 28.48 -11.96 2.21
C LYS A 283 29.76 -11.19 2.58
N GLY A 284 29.95 -10.95 3.88
CA GLY A 284 31.10 -10.22 4.41
C GLY A 284 31.05 -8.70 4.23
N LYS A 285 29.95 -8.14 3.71
CA LYS A 285 29.74 -6.70 3.61
C LYS A 285 28.90 -6.22 4.80
N ASP A 286 29.27 -5.08 5.38
CA ASP A 286 28.46 -4.40 6.40
C ASP A 286 27.34 -3.59 5.71
N ILE A 287 26.26 -4.31 5.38
CA ILE A 287 25.05 -3.82 4.73
C ILE A 287 23.85 -4.39 5.47
N LYS A 288 22.80 -3.60 5.70
CA LYS A 288 21.55 -4.09 6.33
C LYS A 288 20.56 -4.54 5.27
N LEU A 289 19.91 -5.68 5.50
CA LEU A 289 19.02 -6.31 4.54
C LEU A 289 17.59 -6.31 5.06
N ILE A 290 16.70 -5.69 4.29
CA ILE A 290 15.32 -5.42 4.68
C ILE A 290 14.38 -5.94 3.58
N PRO A 291 13.87 -7.18 3.70
CA PRO A 291 12.87 -7.69 2.77
C PRO A 291 11.52 -6.99 2.96
N ILE A 292 10.83 -6.73 1.86
CA ILE A 292 9.41 -6.31 1.86
C ILE A 292 8.53 -7.57 1.85
N VAL A 293 7.53 -7.62 2.72
CA VAL A 293 6.59 -8.72 2.87
C VAL A 293 5.16 -8.21 2.99
N SER A 294 4.19 -9.02 2.57
CA SER A 294 2.75 -8.75 2.71
C SER A 294 2.05 -9.70 3.70
N SER A 295 2.81 -10.60 4.36
CA SER A 295 2.27 -11.58 5.32
C SER A 295 3.34 -12.17 6.25
N ALA A 296 2.91 -12.65 7.43
CA ALA A 296 3.78 -13.37 8.37
C ALA A 296 4.39 -14.65 7.75
N ARG A 297 3.62 -15.35 6.90
CA ARG A 297 4.11 -16.52 6.17
C ARG A 297 5.33 -16.21 5.30
N ALA A 298 5.34 -15.07 4.60
CA ALA A 298 6.47 -14.65 3.78
C ALA A 298 7.70 -14.33 4.64
N ALA A 299 7.52 -13.61 5.76
CA ALA A 299 8.59 -13.35 6.72
C ALA A 299 9.20 -14.65 7.26
N ALA A 300 8.36 -15.58 7.71
CA ALA A 300 8.77 -16.89 8.21
C ALA A 300 9.61 -17.70 7.19
N LEU A 301 9.21 -17.66 5.92
CA LEU A 301 9.94 -18.34 4.83
C LEU A 301 11.32 -17.72 4.60
N ILE A 302 11.42 -16.38 4.65
CA ILE A 302 12.68 -15.67 4.48
C ILE A 302 13.62 -15.98 5.64
N ILE A 303 13.13 -15.88 6.88
CA ILE A 303 13.89 -16.22 8.10
C ILE A 303 14.45 -17.63 7.99
N ARG A 304 13.61 -18.64 7.76
CA ARG A 304 14.05 -20.04 7.65
C ARG A 304 15.06 -20.24 6.52
N SER A 305 14.82 -19.62 5.37
CA SER A 305 15.72 -19.74 4.21
C SER A 305 17.09 -19.14 4.49
N TRP A 306 17.14 -17.92 5.01
CA TRP A 306 18.39 -17.22 5.28
C TRP A 306 19.17 -17.85 6.44
N ALA A 307 18.48 -18.28 7.51
CA ALA A 307 19.08 -19.06 8.59
C ALA A 307 19.78 -20.31 8.04
N LYS A 308 19.05 -21.13 7.28
CA LYS A 308 19.54 -22.42 6.78
C LYS A 308 20.66 -22.27 5.76
N LYS A 309 20.54 -21.32 4.81
CA LYS A 309 21.47 -21.22 3.67
C LYS A 309 22.66 -20.30 3.92
N HIS A 310 22.49 -19.32 4.79
CA HIS A 310 23.45 -18.21 4.92
C HIS A 310 23.86 -17.91 6.36
N ASN A 311 23.25 -18.57 7.35
CA ASN A 311 23.45 -18.27 8.77
C ASN A 311 23.30 -16.77 9.06
N ARG A 312 22.26 -16.16 8.48
CA ARG A 312 21.98 -14.72 8.59
C ARG A 312 20.49 -14.51 8.84
N MET A 313 20.15 -13.61 9.75
CA MET A 313 18.78 -13.13 9.92
C MET A 313 18.56 -11.82 9.15
N PRO A 314 17.32 -11.49 8.77
CA PRO A 314 16.94 -10.15 8.34
C PRO A 314 17.25 -9.11 9.43
N ASP A 315 17.71 -7.93 9.02
CA ASP A 315 17.97 -6.80 9.92
C ASP A 315 16.66 -6.05 10.26
N ALA A 316 15.73 -6.04 9.31
CA ALA A 316 14.35 -5.61 9.50
C ALA A 316 13.47 -6.25 8.44
N PHE A 317 12.15 -6.08 8.57
CA PHE A 317 11.18 -6.27 7.50
C PHE A 317 10.43 -4.96 7.25
N VAL A 318 10.04 -4.74 5.99
CA VAL A 318 8.96 -3.81 5.67
C VAL A 318 7.69 -4.62 5.44
N PHE A 319 6.67 -4.42 6.27
CA PHE A 319 5.31 -4.83 5.95
C PHE A 319 4.69 -3.80 5.02
N GLU A 320 4.36 -4.20 3.79
CA GLU A 320 3.68 -3.34 2.82
C GLU A 320 2.23 -3.78 2.67
N GLY A 321 1.30 -2.95 3.14
CA GLY A 321 -0.14 -3.23 3.09
C GLY A 321 -0.81 -2.85 1.77
N PRO A 322 -2.10 -3.18 1.60
CA PRO A 322 -2.83 -3.00 0.34
C PRO A 322 -3.09 -1.53 -0.01
N LYS A 323 -2.83 -0.60 0.91
CA LYS A 323 -2.91 0.85 0.66
C LYS A 323 -1.65 1.44 -0.02
N ALA A 324 -0.63 0.62 -0.29
CA ALA A 324 0.59 1.04 -0.99
C ALA A 324 0.34 1.54 -2.43
N GLY A 325 1.37 2.17 -3.01
CA GLY A 325 1.40 2.55 -4.41
C GLY A 325 2.30 1.64 -5.22
N GLY A 326 2.20 1.71 -6.56
CA GLY A 326 2.94 0.80 -7.41
C GLY A 326 2.35 -0.60 -7.43
N HIS A 327 3.17 -1.63 -7.65
CA HIS A 327 2.72 -3.02 -7.67
C HIS A 327 2.32 -3.48 -6.28
N LEU A 328 1.17 -4.13 -6.17
CA LEU A 328 0.64 -4.59 -4.89
C LEU A 328 0.97 -6.07 -4.67
N GLY A 329 1.40 -6.41 -3.47
CA GLY A 329 1.68 -7.80 -3.03
C GLY A 329 0.43 -8.66 -2.82
N TYR A 330 -0.67 -8.33 -3.49
CA TYR A 330 -2.01 -8.89 -3.31
C TYR A 330 -2.69 -9.10 -4.66
N LYS A 331 -3.58 -10.09 -4.76
CA LYS A 331 -4.54 -10.13 -5.87
C LYS A 331 -5.60 -9.05 -5.66
N GLU A 332 -6.20 -8.58 -6.75
CA GLU A 332 -7.22 -7.52 -6.71
C GLU A 332 -8.37 -7.88 -5.76
N GLU A 333 -8.82 -9.13 -5.77
CA GLU A 333 -9.95 -9.58 -4.96
C GLU A 333 -9.61 -9.80 -3.47
N GLN A 334 -8.34 -9.60 -3.09
CA GLN A 334 -7.87 -9.69 -1.71
C GLN A 334 -7.65 -8.32 -1.07
N LEU A 335 -7.66 -7.23 -1.85
CA LEU A 335 -7.28 -5.91 -1.38
C LEU A 335 -8.16 -5.41 -0.22
N GLU A 336 -9.47 -5.57 -0.35
CA GLU A 336 -10.46 -5.16 0.66
C GLU A 336 -10.25 -5.92 1.99
N ILE A 337 -10.21 -7.25 1.93
CA ILE A 337 -9.98 -8.11 3.10
C ILE A 337 -8.59 -7.85 3.72
N ALA A 338 -7.57 -7.61 2.89
CA ALA A 338 -6.24 -7.27 3.38
C ALA A 338 -6.24 -5.92 4.10
N ASP A 339 -7.06 -4.97 3.67
CA ASP A 339 -7.14 -3.65 4.29
C ASP A 339 -7.83 -3.73 5.66
N GLU A 340 -8.89 -4.53 5.74
CA GLU A 340 -9.55 -4.85 7.01
C GLU A 340 -8.61 -5.55 8.01
N ASN A 341 -7.71 -6.38 7.50
CA ASN A 341 -6.76 -7.15 8.30
C ASN A 341 -5.39 -6.48 8.45
N PHE A 342 -5.20 -5.24 8.01
CA PHE A 342 -3.90 -4.58 7.97
C PHE A 342 -3.14 -4.69 9.30
N TYR A 343 -3.76 -4.26 10.40
CA TYR A 343 -3.15 -4.29 11.73
C TYR A 343 -3.00 -5.71 12.28
N LYS A 344 -3.95 -6.61 11.97
CA LYS A 344 -3.83 -8.03 12.33
C LYS A 344 -2.58 -8.64 11.70
N THR A 345 -2.37 -8.42 10.40
CA THR A 345 -1.20 -8.91 9.68
C THR A 345 0.09 -8.28 10.18
N LEU A 346 0.09 -6.99 10.50
CA LEU A 346 1.22 -6.33 11.17
C LEU A 346 1.61 -7.09 12.46
N MET A 347 0.65 -7.35 13.36
CA MET A 347 0.92 -8.07 14.61
C MET A 347 1.35 -9.52 14.40
N GLU A 348 0.78 -10.22 13.40
CA GLU A 348 1.23 -11.56 13.04
C GLU A 348 2.69 -11.57 12.57
N ILE A 349 3.11 -10.57 11.78
CA ILE A 349 4.51 -10.40 11.37
C ILE A 349 5.37 -10.06 12.58
N LYS A 350 4.93 -9.15 13.46
CA LYS A 350 5.65 -8.78 14.68
C LYS A 350 5.87 -9.99 15.59
N ALA A 351 4.86 -10.85 15.73
CA ALA A 351 4.95 -12.09 16.48
C ALA A 351 5.94 -13.09 15.86
N GLU A 352 5.94 -13.22 14.52
CA GLU A 352 6.89 -14.08 13.81
C GLU A 352 8.34 -13.67 14.06
N ILE A 353 8.64 -12.36 14.08
CA ILE A 353 10.00 -11.84 14.29
C ILE A 353 10.36 -11.67 15.77
N ALA A 354 9.45 -11.91 16.72
CA ALA A 354 9.69 -11.68 18.15
C ALA A 354 10.86 -12.52 18.71
N SER A 355 11.15 -13.66 18.08
CA SER A 355 12.29 -14.52 18.41
C SER A 355 13.65 -14.00 17.91
N ILE A 356 13.65 -12.87 17.17
CA ILE A 356 14.83 -12.21 16.61
C ILE A 356 14.82 -10.75 17.11
N PRO A 357 15.24 -10.48 18.37
CA PRO A 357 15.07 -9.17 19.02
C PRO A 357 15.67 -7.98 18.25
N GLU A 358 16.71 -8.25 17.46
CA GLU A 358 17.41 -7.27 16.64
C GLU A 358 16.64 -6.91 15.37
N CYS A 359 15.75 -7.78 14.89
CA CYS A 359 14.96 -7.55 13.68
C CYS A 359 13.80 -6.58 13.96
N LYS A 360 13.76 -5.49 13.19
CA LYS A 360 12.71 -4.46 13.31
C LYS A 360 11.58 -4.67 12.29
N LEU A 361 10.41 -4.13 12.60
CA LEU A 361 9.25 -4.11 11.71
C LEU A 361 8.92 -2.68 11.30
N ILE A 362 9.13 -2.38 10.03
CA ILE A 362 8.75 -1.11 9.41
C ILE A 362 7.43 -1.32 8.68
N VAL A 363 6.51 -0.36 8.76
CA VAL A 363 5.17 -0.50 8.17
C VAL A 363 4.94 0.54 7.08
N GLY A 364 4.54 0.10 5.91
CA GLY A 364 4.22 0.94 4.76
C GLY A 364 2.88 0.60 4.12
N GLY A 365 2.39 1.55 3.31
CA GLY A 365 1.11 1.46 2.63
C GLY A 365 -0.01 2.10 3.44
N GLY A 366 -0.42 3.31 3.03
CA GLY A 366 -1.50 4.07 3.66
C GLY A 366 -1.08 5.03 4.76
N ILE A 367 0.19 5.04 5.17
CA ILE A 367 0.71 6.03 6.13
C ILE A 367 0.83 7.40 5.45
N PHE A 368 0.15 8.40 5.98
CA PHE A 368 0.14 9.76 5.45
C PHE A 368 0.25 10.84 6.53
N SER A 369 -0.39 10.65 7.70
CA SER A 369 -0.39 11.63 8.80
C SER A 369 0.34 11.14 10.05
N ARG A 370 0.53 12.04 11.03
CA ARG A 370 1.03 11.71 12.37
C ARG A 370 0.18 10.64 13.06
N GLU A 371 -1.14 10.74 12.93
CA GLU A 371 -2.07 9.77 13.52
C GLU A 371 -1.88 8.37 12.93
N ASP A 372 -1.61 8.26 11.62
CA ASP A 372 -1.28 6.97 10.99
C ASP A 372 0.01 6.38 11.59
N VAL A 373 1.03 7.22 11.80
CA VAL A 373 2.30 6.82 12.42
C VAL A 373 2.06 6.32 13.85
N GLN A 374 1.38 7.12 14.68
CA GLN A 374 1.07 6.74 16.07
C GLN A 374 0.27 5.44 16.13
N THR A 375 -0.70 5.28 15.23
CA THR A 375 -1.52 4.06 15.15
C THR A 375 -0.64 2.88 14.78
N ALA A 376 0.19 2.96 13.73
CA ALA A 376 1.09 1.88 13.35
C ALA A 376 2.04 1.47 14.49
N LEU A 377 2.61 2.44 15.22
CA LEU A 377 3.47 2.19 16.38
C LEU A 377 2.71 1.49 17.52
N SER A 378 1.45 1.86 17.79
CA SER A 378 0.62 1.23 18.83
C SER A 378 0.35 -0.26 18.58
N TYR A 379 0.41 -0.69 17.30
CA TYR A 379 0.28 -2.08 16.89
C TYR A 379 1.61 -2.84 16.79
N GLY A 380 2.74 -2.19 17.13
CA GLY A 380 4.04 -2.82 17.24
C GLY A 380 4.98 -2.58 16.07
N ALA A 381 4.67 -1.62 15.19
CA ALA A 381 5.68 -1.10 14.26
C ALA A 381 6.82 -0.44 15.04
N ASP A 382 8.05 -0.58 14.55
CA ASP A 382 9.22 0.12 15.07
C ASP A 382 9.55 1.38 14.23
N GLY A 383 8.93 1.52 13.05
CA GLY A 383 9.06 2.66 12.15
C GLY A 383 8.08 2.57 10.98
N VAL A 384 8.11 3.55 10.08
CA VAL A 384 7.20 3.63 8.93
C VAL A 384 7.93 3.77 7.61
N GLN A 385 7.33 3.25 6.53
CA GLN A 385 7.77 3.50 5.16
C GLN A 385 6.73 4.35 4.42
N VAL A 386 7.17 5.50 3.92
CA VAL A 386 6.30 6.50 3.26
C VAL A 386 6.77 6.73 1.83
N GLY A 387 5.84 6.71 0.87
CA GLY A 387 6.11 6.92 -0.56
C GLY A 387 5.41 8.16 -1.08
N THR A 388 4.10 8.06 -1.29
CA THR A 388 3.21 9.11 -1.83
C THR A 388 3.52 10.52 -1.31
N ARG A 389 3.72 10.68 0.00
CA ARG A 389 3.92 12.00 0.61
C ARG A 389 5.25 12.66 0.24
N PHE A 390 6.25 11.87 -0.16
CA PHE A 390 7.53 12.38 -0.62
C PHE A 390 7.55 12.73 -2.12
N VAL A 391 6.54 12.35 -2.91
CA VAL A 391 6.54 12.61 -4.36
C VAL A 391 6.39 14.09 -4.66
N ALA A 392 5.42 14.76 -4.05
CA ALA A 392 5.22 16.20 -4.19
C ALA A 392 6.12 16.98 -3.22
N THR A 393 7.41 16.65 -3.22
CA THR A 393 8.43 17.45 -2.52
C THR A 393 9.33 18.18 -3.50
N GLU A 394 9.86 19.34 -3.12
CA GLU A 394 10.83 20.10 -3.92
C GLU A 394 12.03 19.23 -4.30
N GLU A 395 12.51 18.43 -3.34
CA GLU A 395 13.71 17.61 -3.46
C GLU A 395 13.48 16.29 -4.23
N CYS A 396 12.23 15.90 -4.46
CA CYS A 396 11.92 14.72 -5.28
C CYS A 396 12.45 14.90 -6.71
N ASP A 397 13.10 13.85 -7.22
CA ASP A 397 13.74 13.84 -8.54
C ASP A 397 12.75 13.82 -9.71
N ALA A 398 11.45 13.61 -9.42
CA ALA A 398 10.39 13.64 -10.41
C ALA A 398 10.28 15.02 -11.10
N PRO A 399 9.86 15.07 -12.38
CA PRO A 399 9.58 16.33 -13.05
C PRO A 399 8.33 17.00 -12.46
N ASP A 400 8.22 18.32 -12.62
CA ASP A 400 7.11 19.09 -12.05
C ASP A 400 5.74 18.61 -12.52
N SER A 401 5.61 18.16 -13.77
CA SER A 401 4.36 17.58 -14.28
C SER A 401 3.94 16.30 -13.55
N PHE A 402 4.89 15.50 -13.07
CA PHE A 402 4.59 14.31 -12.27
C PHE A 402 4.13 14.69 -10.86
N LYS A 403 4.76 15.71 -10.26
CA LYS A 403 4.35 16.25 -8.94
C LYS A 403 2.98 16.90 -9.03
N GLN A 404 2.72 17.66 -10.09
CA GLN A 404 1.44 18.31 -10.33
C GLN A 404 0.32 17.30 -10.52
N ALA A 405 0.58 16.17 -11.19
CA ALA A 405 -0.40 15.09 -11.30
C ALA A 405 -0.87 14.54 -9.93
N TYR A 406 -0.03 14.61 -8.89
CA TYR A 406 -0.44 14.28 -7.52
C TYR A 406 -1.28 15.38 -6.88
N VAL A 407 -0.88 16.64 -7.07
CA VAL A 407 -1.58 17.82 -6.52
C VAL A 407 -2.99 17.94 -7.10
N ASP A 408 -3.15 17.67 -8.40
CA ASP A 408 -4.44 17.77 -9.09
C ASP A 408 -5.31 16.52 -8.86
N CYS A 409 -4.75 15.45 -8.29
CA CYS A 409 -5.38 14.14 -8.17
C CYS A 409 -6.61 14.18 -7.28
N GLN A 410 -7.75 13.72 -7.80
CA GLN A 410 -8.94 13.50 -6.99
C GLN A 410 -9.01 12.06 -6.49
N LYS A 411 -9.78 11.81 -5.42
CA LYS A 411 -9.96 10.45 -4.89
C LYS A 411 -10.48 9.46 -5.94
N SER A 412 -11.33 9.93 -6.87
CA SER A 412 -11.88 9.16 -7.99
C SER A 412 -10.85 8.79 -9.06
N ASP A 413 -9.71 9.49 -9.10
CA ASP A 413 -8.65 9.24 -10.07
C ASP A 413 -7.73 8.12 -9.64
N ILE A 414 -7.82 7.64 -8.40
CA ILE A 414 -6.98 6.54 -7.93
C ILE A 414 -7.55 5.22 -8.44
N ALA A 415 -6.78 4.52 -9.28
CA ALA A 415 -7.21 3.28 -9.92
C ALA A 415 -6.29 2.11 -9.62
N ILE A 416 -6.87 0.92 -9.50
CA ILE A 416 -6.14 -0.34 -9.61
C ILE A 416 -6.01 -0.67 -11.09
N ILE A 417 -4.76 -0.78 -11.54
CA ILE A 417 -4.40 -1.16 -12.90
C ILE A 417 -3.82 -2.57 -12.94
N LYS A 418 -3.83 -3.19 -14.11
CA LYS A 418 -3.17 -4.47 -14.34
C LYS A 418 -1.82 -4.24 -15.00
N SER A 419 -0.76 -4.72 -14.37
CA SER A 419 0.59 -4.70 -14.97
C SER A 419 0.68 -5.65 -16.17
N PRO A 420 1.70 -5.50 -17.02
CA PRO A 420 1.88 -6.39 -18.18
C PRO A 420 2.07 -7.87 -17.83
N VAL A 421 2.48 -8.16 -16.59
CA VAL A 421 2.63 -9.52 -16.05
C VAL A 421 1.41 -9.99 -15.24
N GLY A 422 0.32 -9.22 -15.27
CA GLY A 422 -0.96 -9.58 -14.67
C GLY A 422 -1.09 -9.29 -13.17
N MET A 423 -0.08 -8.71 -12.54
CA MET A 423 -0.14 -8.29 -11.14
C MET A 423 -0.85 -6.93 -11.00
N PRO A 424 -1.68 -6.73 -9.96
CA PRO A 424 -2.27 -5.43 -9.67
C PRO A 424 -1.22 -4.38 -9.34
N GLY A 425 -1.46 -3.15 -9.80
CA GLY A 425 -0.74 -1.97 -9.35
C GLY A 425 -1.71 -0.81 -9.11
N ARG A 426 -1.28 0.21 -8.37
CA ARG A 426 -2.08 1.41 -8.12
C ARG A 426 -1.44 2.65 -8.74
N ALA A 427 -2.23 3.38 -9.52
CA ALA A 427 -1.81 4.54 -10.27
C ALA A 427 -2.92 5.60 -10.34
N ILE A 428 -2.52 6.81 -10.71
CA ILE A 428 -3.44 7.89 -11.08
C ILE A 428 -4.03 7.57 -12.47
N ARG A 429 -5.36 7.70 -12.60
CA ARG A 429 -6.14 7.43 -13.80
C ARG A 429 -6.05 8.61 -14.77
N ASN A 430 -4.90 8.73 -15.40
CA ASN A 430 -4.65 9.65 -16.50
C ASN A 430 -5.12 9.07 -17.86
N LYS A 431 -4.82 9.78 -18.94
CA LYS A 431 -5.13 9.36 -20.32
C LYS A 431 -4.55 7.98 -20.64
N PHE A 432 -3.27 7.74 -20.35
CA PHE A 432 -2.64 6.44 -20.59
C PHE A 432 -3.38 5.28 -19.92
N VAL A 433 -3.72 5.42 -18.63
CA VAL A 433 -4.42 4.37 -17.88
C VAL A 433 -5.82 4.11 -18.46
N LYS A 434 -6.53 5.15 -18.91
CA LYS A 434 -7.84 5.01 -19.57
C LYS A 434 -7.70 4.26 -20.89
N GLU A 435 -6.76 4.68 -21.74
CA GLU A 435 -6.53 4.04 -23.04
C GLU A 435 -6.15 2.56 -22.87
N VAL A 436 -5.20 2.24 -21.99
CA VAL A 436 -4.75 0.86 -21.77
C VAL A 436 -5.90 -0.05 -21.29
N ALA A 437 -6.87 0.48 -20.55
CA ALA A 437 -8.04 -0.27 -20.11
C ALA A 437 -9.01 -0.59 -21.26
N GLU A 438 -9.01 0.21 -22.31
CA GLU A 438 -9.87 0.08 -23.50
C GLU A 438 -9.23 -0.68 -24.66
N TRP A 439 -7.92 -0.97 -24.59
CA TRP A 439 -7.22 -1.69 -25.66
C TRP A 439 -7.74 -3.11 -25.82
N GLU A 440 -8.50 -3.35 -26.88
CA GLU A 440 -8.94 -4.68 -27.32
C GLU A 440 -7.78 -5.47 -27.95
N GLU A 441 -6.86 -4.78 -28.62
CA GLU A 441 -5.68 -5.35 -29.29
C GLU A 441 -4.35 -4.90 -28.66
N LYS A 442 -3.35 -5.78 -28.69
CA LYS A 442 -2.03 -5.54 -28.11
C LYS A 442 -1.27 -4.52 -28.95
N ARG A 443 -0.67 -3.50 -28.31
CA ARG A 443 0.27 -2.61 -28.99
C ARG A 443 1.66 -3.25 -29.06
N PRO A 444 2.34 -3.22 -30.23
CA PRO A 444 3.70 -3.73 -30.36
C PRO A 444 4.66 -3.02 -29.40
N ILE A 445 5.47 -3.78 -28.67
CA ILE A 445 6.56 -3.23 -27.86
C ILE A 445 7.75 -3.03 -28.80
N GLU A 446 7.99 -1.78 -29.20
CA GLU A 446 9.06 -1.42 -30.15
C GLU A 446 10.47 -1.65 -29.58
N ARG A 447 10.64 -1.38 -28.29
CA ARG A 447 11.93 -1.54 -27.58
C ARG A 447 11.72 -2.23 -26.25
N CYS A 448 12.61 -3.16 -25.94
CA CYS A 448 12.59 -3.92 -24.69
C CYS A 448 14.01 -4.05 -24.16
N ASN A 449 14.23 -3.58 -22.93
CA ASN A 449 15.52 -3.68 -22.24
C ASN A 449 15.66 -4.95 -21.39
N GLY A 450 14.69 -5.85 -21.43
CA GLY A 450 14.72 -7.10 -20.66
C GLY A 450 14.68 -6.89 -19.14
N CYS A 451 13.99 -5.86 -18.65
CA CYS A 451 13.97 -5.45 -17.23
C CYS A 451 13.70 -6.59 -16.22
N MET A 452 12.88 -7.58 -16.57
CA MET A 452 12.56 -8.72 -15.71
C MET A 452 12.47 -10.03 -16.48
N SER A 453 12.78 -11.13 -15.80
CA SER A 453 12.76 -12.47 -16.40
C SER A 453 11.35 -13.01 -16.63
N ALA A 454 10.37 -12.57 -15.84
CA ALA A 454 8.99 -13.05 -15.91
C ALA A 454 8.13 -12.37 -17.00
N CYS A 455 8.61 -11.28 -17.60
CA CYS A 455 7.86 -10.56 -18.64
C CYS A 455 8.11 -11.18 -20.02
N ASN A 456 7.05 -11.43 -20.76
CA ASN A 456 7.12 -11.82 -22.17
C ASN A 456 6.60 -10.67 -23.05
N PRO A 457 7.47 -9.93 -23.74
CA PRO A 457 7.08 -8.76 -24.53
C PRO A 457 6.19 -9.11 -25.73
N LYS A 458 6.16 -10.38 -26.18
CA LYS A 458 5.31 -10.80 -27.30
C LYS A 458 3.82 -10.88 -26.94
N VAL A 459 3.51 -10.97 -25.64
CA VAL A 459 2.12 -11.13 -25.16
C VAL A 459 1.69 -10.04 -24.19
N ALA A 460 2.63 -9.24 -23.70
CA ALA A 460 2.36 -8.09 -22.85
C ALA A 460 1.51 -7.03 -23.59
N PRO A 461 0.48 -6.46 -22.94
CA PRO A 461 -0.38 -5.44 -23.56
C PRO A 461 0.35 -4.10 -23.77
N TYR A 462 1.32 -3.78 -22.93
CA TYR A 462 2.18 -2.60 -23.01
C TYR A 462 3.52 -2.87 -22.31
N CYS A 463 4.53 -2.01 -22.53
CA CYS A 463 5.76 -2.03 -21.76
C CYS A 463 5.66 -1.06 -20.57
N ILE A 464 5.63 -1.60 -19.35
CA ILE A 464 5.54 -0.77 -18.13
C ILE A 464 6.78 0.09 -17.90
N THR A 465 7.96 -0.37 -18.33
CA THR A 465 9.20 0.42 -18.25
C THR A 465 9.09 1.67 -19.12
N GLU A 466 8.61 1.54 -20.37
CA GLU A 466 8.44 2.71 -21.25
C GLU A 466 7.40 3.69 -20.68
N ALA A 467 6.27 3.18 -20.16
CA ALA A 467 5.24 4.03 -19.57
C ALA A 467 5.76 4.81 -18.34
N LEU A 468 6.55 4.15 -17.49
CA LEU A 468 7.19 4.81 -16.34
C LEU A 468 8.26 5.81 -16.78
N ILE A 469 9.05 5.51 -17.81
CA ILE A 469 10.05 6.43 -18.38
C ILE A 469 9.38 7.67 -18.97
N ALA A 470 8.24 7.53 -19.66
CA ALA A 470 7.49 8.66 -20.19
C ALA A 470 7.09 9.63 -19.07
N ALA A 471 6.53 9.10 -17.97
CA ALA A 471 6.17 9.91 -16.81
C ALA A 471 7.41 10.56 -16.13
N ALA A 472 8.51 9.81 -16.00
CA ALA A 472 9.76 10.31 -15.43
C ALA A 472 10.45 11.38 -16.30
N ASN A 473 10.18 11.40 -17.61
CA ASN A 473 10.66 12.41 -18.56
C ASN A 473 9.70 13.60 -18.73
N GLY A 474 8.62 13.65 -17.95
CA GLY A 474 7.70 14.79 -17.89
C GLY A 474 6.37 14.58 -18.61
N ASP A 475 6.15 13.44 -19.26
CA ASP A 475 4.87 13.10 -19.87
C ASP A 475 4.00 12.30 -18.88
N ALA A 476 3.52 12.99 -17.85
CA ALA A 476 2.64 12.40 -16.84
C ALA A 476 1.24 12.05 -17.37
N GLU A 477 0.83 12.60 -18.52
CA GLU A 477 -0.47 12.33 -19.12
C GLU A 477 -0.49 11.00 -19.89
N ASN A 478 0.54 10.76 -20.71
CA ASN A 478 0.68 9.55 -21.52
C ASN A 478 1.63 8.50 -20.89
N GLY A 479 2.21 8.80 -19.73
CA GLY A 479 3.00 7.87 -18.92
C GLY A 479 2.20 7.18 -17.81
N LEU A 480 2.86 6.34 -17.03
CA LEU A 480 2.27 5.69 -15.86
C LEU A 480 2.71 6.39 -14.57
N VAL A 481 1.75 6.92 -13.81
CA VAL A 481 2.00 7.61 -12.54
C VAL A 481 1.52 6.73 -11.40
N PHE A 482 2.41 5.89 -10.86
CA PHE A 482 2.09 5.06 -9.70
C PHE A 482 1.85 5.88 -8.44
N CYS A 483 0.83 5.56 -7.65
CA CYS A 483 0.47 6.33 -6.45
C CYS A 483 -0.16 5.44 -5.36
N GLY A 484 -0.09 5.86 -4.10
CA GLY A 484 -0.82 5.20 -2.98
C GLY A 484 -2.30 5.60 -2.93
N SER A 485 -3.08 5.01 -2.01
CA SER A 485 -4.52 5.34 -1.87
C SER A 485 -4.79 6.77 -1.44
N ASN A 486 -3.80 7.41 -0.81
CA ASN A 486 -3.93 8.74 -0.21
C ASN A 486 -3.29 9.81 -1.11
N ALA A 487 -3.08 9.52 -2.41
CA ALA A 487 -2.48 10.48 -3.34
C ALA A 487 -3.31 11.77 -3.46
N HIS A 488 -4.63 11.64 -3.43
CA HIS A 488 -5.59 12.74 -3.45
C HIS A 488 -5.56 13.67 -2.22
N LEU A 489 -4.82 13.31 -1.17
CA LEU A 489 -4.61 14.18 0.00
C LEU A 489 -3.39 15.09 -0.19
N VAL A 490 -2.64 14.94 -1.28
CA VAL A 490 -1.56 15.84 -1.64
C VAL A 490 -2.17 17.06 -2.33
N ASP A 491 -2.05 18.22 -1.69
CA ASP A 491 -2.70 19.47 -2.08
C ASP A 491 -1.72 20.54 -2.57
N ARG A 492 -0.42 20.37 -2.30
CA ARG A 492 0.65 21.27 -2.70
C ARG A 492 2.00 20.58 -2.71
N ILE A 493 2.98 21.20 -3.37
CA ILE A 493 4.39 20.80 -3.29
C ILE A 493 4.99 21.40 -2.01
N VAL A 494 5.65 20.58 -1.21
CA VAL A 494 6.26 20.95 0.09
C VAL A 494 7.74 20.59 0.12
N LYS A 495 8.45 20.85 1.22
CA LYS A 495 9.82 20.33 1.42
C LYS A 495 9.78 18.98 2.12
N VAL A 496 10.85 18.20 1.96
CA VAL A 496 11.02 16.95 2.71
C VAL A 496 10.99 17.22 4.22
N LYS A 497 11.53 18.35 4.69
CA LYS A 497 11.48 18.74 6.11
C LYS A 497 10.05 18.88 6.62
N ASP A 498 9.17 19.53 5.85
CA ASP A 498 7.76 19.71 6.22
C ASP A 498 7.06 18.35 6.37
N VAL A 499 7.36 17.39 5.49
CA VAL A 499 6.84 16.02 5.61
C VAL A 499 7.32 15.34 6.89
N PHE A 500 8.58 15.54 7.30
CA PHE A 500 9.08 15.01 8.57
C PHE A 500 8.39 15.66 9.76
N ASP A 501 8.20 16.98 9.73
CA ASP A 501 7.54 17.74 10.79
C ASP A 501 6.07 17.30 10.93
N ASP A 502 5.35 17.15 9.82
CA ASP A 502 3.99 16.63 9.78
C ASP A 502 3.89 15.22 10.41
N LEU A 503 4.81 14.31 10.07
CA LEU A 503 4.76 12.91 10.52
C LEU A 503 5.21 12.72 11.98
N THR A 504 6.10 13.58 12.47
CA THR A 504 6.66 13.51 13.83
C THR A 504 5.90 14.39 14.82
N GLY A 505 5.30 15.48 14.32
CA GLY A 505 4.67 16.53 15.10
C GLY A 505 5.65 17.45 15.82
N THR A 506 6.85 17.62 15.28
CA THR A 506 7.79 18.66 15.71
C THR A 506 7.36 19.97 15.03
N GLU A 507 7.04 21.01 15.80
CA GLU A 507 6.66 22.31 15.22
C GLU A 507 7.79 22.81 14.30
N ALA A 508 7.42 23.33 13.12
CA ALA A 508 8.37 24.04 12.28
C ALA A 508 8.91 25.22 13.10
N GLU A 509 10.22 25.24 13.37
CA GLU A 509 10.87 26.45 13.85
C GLU A 509 10.72 27.49 12.74
N GLU A 510 9.73 28.38 12.88
CA GLU A 510 9.59 29.59 12.07
C GLU A 510 10.89 30.38 12.22
N ASN A 511 11.71 30.39 11.15
CA ASN A 511 12.83 31.31 11.00
C ASN A 511 12.38 32.58 10.29
#